data_AF-A0A1M3H0Y7-F1
#
_entry.id   AF-A0A1M3H0Y7-F1
#
_cell.length_a   1.000
_cell.length_b   1.000
_cell.length_c   1.000
_cell.angle_alpha   90.00
_cell.angle_beta   90.00
_cell.angle_gamma   90.00
#
_symmetry.space_group_name_H-M   'P 1'
#
loop_
_entity.id
_entity.type
_entity.pdbx_description
1 polymer ?
#
loop_
_entity_poly.entity_id
_entity_poly.type
_entity_poly.pdbx_seq_one_letter_code
_entity_poly.pdbx_strand_id
1 'polypeptide(L)' 'MHIELIEPHTHAGRLHAPGEILDLDEAAAEWLIERGTARGLIERGAARPADPQPQTPIKTRKGD' A
#
# COMPACT_ATOMS: atom_id res chain seq x y z
N MET A 1 -5.57 7.34 8.33
CA MET A 1 -4.79 6.12 8.03
C MET A 1 -3.35 6.57 7.84
N HIS A 2 -2.42 6.02 8.61
CA HIS A 2 -1.02 6.41 8.53
C HIS A 2 -0.30 5.61 7.45
N ILE A 3 0.40 6.30 6.55
CA ILE A 3 1.25 5.69 5.52
C ILE A 3 2.64 6.30 5.56
N GLU A 4 3.65 5.48 5.32
CA GLU A 4 5.03 5.90 5.07
C GLU A 4 5.23 6.05 3.56
N LEU A 5 5.68 7.22 3.10
CA LEU A 5 5.98 7.43 1.69
C LEU A 5 7.23 6.66 1.28
N ILE A 6 7.19 5.95 0.15
CA ILE A 6 8.37 5.31 -0.45
C ILE A 6 8.96 6.23 -1.52
N GLU A 7 8.12 7.08 -2.12
CA GLU A 7 8.49 8.05 -3.14
C GLU A 7 8.06 9.47 -2.71
N PRO A 8 8.71 10.53 -3.23
CA PRO A 8 8.30 11.90 -2.94
C PRO A 8 6.89 12.19 -3.47
N HIS A 9 6.03 12.75 -2.62
CA HIS A 9 4.63 13.03 -2.96
C HIS A 9 4.25 14.47 -2.57
N THR A 10 3.50 15.16 -3.43
CA THR A 10 2.99 16.49 -3.09
C THR A 10 1.57 16.38 -2.54
N HIS A 11 1.40 16.73 -1.27
CA HIS A 11 0.10 16.73 -0.59
C HIS A 11 -0.21 18.12 -0.04
N ALA A 12 -1.44 18.61 -0.26
CA ALA A 12 -1.87 19.95 0.16
C ALA A 12 -0.92 21.10 -0.26
N GLY A 13 -0.23 20.95 -1.41
CA GLY A 13 0.75 21.94 -1.89
C GLY A 13 2.11 21.89 -1.18
N ARG A 14 2.36 20.90 -0.31
CA ARG A 14 3.67 20.61 0.26
C ARG A 14 4.26 19.34 -0.33
N LEU A 15 5.55 19.39 -0.63
CA LEU A 15 6.30 18.21 -1.04
C LEU A 15 6.74 17.45 0.21
N HIS A 16 6.39 16.16 0.26
CA HIS A 16 6.81 15.22 1.27
C HIS A 16 7.89 14.31 0.71
N ALA A 17 8.92 14.07 1.52
CA ALA A 17 10.03 13.20 1.16
C ALA A 17 9.66 11.73 1.37
N PRO A 18 10.33 10.79 0.66
CA PRO A 18 10.27 9.38 1.03
C PRO A 18 10.77 9.17 2.47
N GLY A 19 10.12 8.26 3.19
CA GLY A 19 10.29 7.99 4.61
C GLY A 19 9.41 8.85 5.53
N GLU A 20 8.69 9.85 4.99
CA GLU A 20 7.77 10.66 5.78
C GLU A 20 6.43 9.95 6.00
N ILE A 21 5.87 10.10 7.19
CA ILE A 21 4.58 9.52 7.56
C ILE A 21 3.48 10.57 7.33
N LEU A 22 2.50 10.24 6.50
CA LEU A 22 1.32 11.06 6.23
C LEU A 22 0.08 10.38 6.83
N ASP A 23 -0.80 11.19 7.41
CA ASP A 23 -2.16 10.75 7.75
C ASP A 23 -3.10 11.15 6.61
N LEU A 24 -3.64 10.16 5.92
CA LEU A 24 -4.58 10.31 4.81
C LEU A 24 -5.85 9.49 5.05
N ASP A 25 -6.88 9.76 4.26
CA ASP A 25 -8.08 8.93 4.23
C ASP A 25 -7.76 7.52 3.71
N GLU A 26 -8.55 6.51 4.09
CA GLU A 26 -8.27 5.11 3.80
C GLU A 26 -8.18 4.86 2.29
N ALA A 27 -9.11 5.40 1.50
CA ALA A 27 -9.10 5.27 0.05
C ALA A 27 -7.86 5.90 -0.61
N ALA A 28 -7.37 7.03 -0.08
CA ALA A 28 -6.18 7.69 -0.59
C ALA A 28 -4.90 6.93 -0.21
N ALA A 29 -4.85 6.41 1.02
CA ALA A 29 -3.78 5.56 1.51
C ALA A 29 -3.68 4.27 0.69
N GLU A 30 -4.78 3.55 0.50
CA GLU A 30 -4.83 2.33 -0.33
C GLU A 30 -4.37 2.59 -1.76
N TRP A 31 -4.83 3.69 -2.38
CA TRP A 31 -4.41 4.05 -3.73
C TRP A 31 -2.89 4.30 -3.84
N LEU A 32 -2.26 4.88 -2.82
CA LEU A 32 -0.80 5.08 -2.81
C LEU A 32 -0.04 3.76 -2.56
N ILE A 33 -0.61 2.85 -1.77
CA ILE A 33 -0.04 1.53 -1.48
C ILE A 33 -0.11 0.64 -2.73
N GLU A 34 -1.27 0.58 -3.40
CA GLU A 34 -1.48 -0.19 -4.64
C GLU A 34 -0.52 0.25 -5.76
N ARG A 35 -0.19 1.54 -5.81
CA ARG A 35 0.76 2.08 -6.79
C ARG A 35 2.23 1.86 -6.42
N GLY A 36 2.51 1.40 -5.19
CA GLY A 36 3.87 1.25 -4.67
C GLY A 36 4.55 2.56 -4.26
N THR A 37 3.81 3.67 -4.18
CA THR A 37 4.31 5.01 -3.81
C THR A 37 4.36 5.19 -2.29
N ALA A 38 3.60 4.40 -1.53
CA ALA A 38 3.58 4.43 -0.07
C ALA A 38 3.40 3.05 0.56
N ARG A 39 3.61 2.95 1.88
CA ARG A 39 3.46 1.74 2.68
C ARG A 39 2.53 2.00 3.84
N GLY A 40 1.51 1.16 4.02
CA GLY A 40 0.59 1.27 5.16
C GLY A 40 1.33 1.03 6.47
N LEU A 41 1.30 2.01 7.37
CA LEU A 41 1.81 1.87 8.73
C LEU A 41 0.69 1.26 9.58
N ILE A 42 0.60 -0.06 9.56
CA ILE A 42 -0.34 -0.80 10.42
C ILE A 42 0.11 -0.59 11.87
N GLU A 43 -0.53 0.33 12.59
CA GLU A 43 -0.47 0.39 14.05
C GLU A 43 -0.72 -1.03 14.56
N ARG A 44 0.28 -1.62 15.22
CA ARG A 44 0.28 -3.02 15.67
C ARG A 44 -0.90 -3.29 16.61
N GLY A 45 -2.08 -3.56 16.04
CA GLY A 45 -3.30 -3.74 16.81
C GLY A 45 -4.52 -4.16 15.97
N ALA A 46 -4.58 -3.81 14.68
CA ALA A 46 -5.66 -4.25 13.80
C ALA A 46 -5.14 -5.16 12.69
N ALA A 47 -5.89 -6.24 12.46
CA ALA A 47 -5.49 -7.43 11.73
C ALA A 47 -5.22 -7.21 10.23
N ARG A 48 -4.05 -7.73 9.81
CA ARG A 48 -3.61 -8.26 8.50
C ARG A 48 -3.82 -7.44 7.20
N PRO A 49 -2.82 -7.47 6.29
CA PRO A 49 -2.77 -6.65 5.10
C PRO A 49 -3.71 -7.21 4.02
N ALA A 50 -4.42 -6.34 3.33
CA ALA A 50 -4.98 -6.66 2.02
C ALA A 50 -3.83 -6.70 1.01
N ASP A 51 -3.20 -7.87 0.90
CA ASP A 51 -2.54 -8.28 -0.32
C ASP A 51 -3.00 -9.72 -0.59
N PRO A 52 -3.87 -9.93 -1.59
CA PRO A 52 -3.67 -11.01 -2.50
C PRO A 52 -2.94 -10.43 -3.71
N GLN A 53 -1.63 -10.70 -3.77
CA GLN A 53 -0.89 -10.87 -5.01
C GLN A 53 -1.83 -11.34 -6.13
N PRO A 54 -1.68 -10.89 -7.38
CA PRO A 54 -2.37 -11.52 -8.49
C PRO A 54 -2.03 -13.00 -8.44
N GLN A 55 -3.00 -13.80 -7.99
CA GLN A 55 -2.94 -15.24 -8.04
C GLN A 55 -2.98 -15.54 -9.55
N THR A 56 -1.82 -15.56 -10.19
CA THR A 56 -1.68 -16.28 -11.45
C THR A 56 -2.24 -17.66 -11.15
N PRO A 57 -3.32 -18.12 -11.80
CA PRO A 57 -3.67 -19.52 -11.71
C PRO A 57 -2.52 -20.26 -12.39
N ILE A 58 -1.62 -20.78 -11.58
CA ILE A 58 -0.58 -21.70 -12.03
C ILE A 58 -1.37 -22.90 -12.57
N LYS A 59 -1.48 -22.99 -13.89
CA LYS A 59 -1.98 -24.15 -14.61
C LYS A 59 -1.16 -25.36 -14.18
N THR A 60 -1.73 -26.23 -13.36
CA THR A 60 -1.37 -27.66 -13.37
C THR A 60 -2.54 -28.51 -12.87
N ARG A 61 -3.43 -28.96 -13.78
CA ARG A 61 -4.13 -30.23 -13.55
C ARG A 61 -3.47 -31.30 -14.41
N LYS A 62 -2.73 -32.12 -13.68
CA LYS A 62 -2.20 -33.45 -13.95
C LYS A 62 -3.24 -34.34 -14.66
N GLY A 63 -2.75 -35.20 -15.55
CA GLY A 63 -3.52 -35.96 -16.53
C GLY A 63 -4.60 -36.89 -16.00
N ASP A 64 -5.44 -37.28 -16.95
CA ASP A 64 -6.02 -38.63 -17.10
C ASP A 64 -5.88 -38.98 -18.60
#